data_AF-A0ABD5UQQ3-F1
#
_entry.id   AF-A0ABD5UQQ3-F1
#
_cell.length_a   1.000
_cell.length_b   1.000
_cell.length_c   1.000
_cell.angle_alpha   90.00
_cell.angle_beta   90.00
_cell.angle_gamma   90.00
#
_symmetry.space_group_name_H-M   'P 1'
#
loop_
_entity.id
_entity.type
_entity.pdbx_description
1 polymer ?
#
loop_
_entity_poly.entity_id
_entity_poly.type
_entity_poly.pdbx_seq_one_letter_code
_entity_poly.pdbx_strand_id
1 'polypeptide(L)'
;MLQTKLLLENVDAADVIITADHGNPFGEYTIHGHPEGMLLPCVKKVPWVESDAVDKKAFEPTTNHMNVEDNKTKIQDLGYV
;
A
#
# COMPACT_ATOMS: atom_id res chain seq x y z
N MET A 1 2.95 -5.55 6.15
CA MET A 1 3.62 -6.86 5.99
C MET A 1 2.67 -8.05 6.08
N LEU A 2 1.82 -8.15 7.11
CA LEU A 2 0.93 -9.34 7.27
C LEU A 2 -0.05 -9.53 6.09
N GLN A 3 -0.60 -8.44 5.55
CA GLN A 3 -1.55 -8.48 4.44
C GLN A 3 -0.90 -8.94 3.12
N THR A 4 0.31 -8.46 2.82
CA THR A 4 1.05 -8.88 1.61
C THR A 4 1.33 -10.38 1.63
N LYS A 5 1.74 -10.92 2.78
CA LYS A 5 1.94 -12.36 2.93
C LYS A 5 0.64 -13.15 2.72
N LEU A 6 -0.47 -12.68 3.31
CA LEU A 6 -1.78 -13.31 3.12
C LEU A 6 -2.14 -13.38 1.63
N LEU A 7 -1.90 -12.30 0.88
CA LEU A 7 -2.11 -12.26 -0.57
C LEU A 7 -1.25 -13.28 -1.32
N LEU A 8 0.06 -13.34 -1.03
CA LEU A 8 0.97 -14.30 -1.67
C LEU A 8 0.61 -15.77 -1.39
N GLU A 9 -0.12 -16.04 -0.31
CA GLU A 9 -0.58 -17.39 0.08
C GLU A 9 -1.98 -17.74 -0.41
N ASN A 10 -2.68 -16.83 -1.10
CA ASN A 10 -4.07 -17.02 -1.54
C ASN A 10 -4.32 -16.50 -2.98
N VAL A 11 -3.26 -16.38 -3.79
CA VAL A 11 -3.32 -16.06 -5.22
C VAL A 11 -2.27 -16.92 -5.93
N ASP A 12 -2.62 -17.50 -7.09
CA ASP A 12 -1.66 -18.20 -7.95
C ASP A 12 -1.04 -17.25 -8.97
N ALA A 13 0.26 -17.01 -8.88
CA ALA A 13 1.01 -16.24 -9.85
C ALA A 13 2.50 -16.63 -9.84
N ALA A 14 3.06 -16.94 -11.01
CA ALA A 14 4.49 -17.24 -11.15
C ALA A 14 5.37 -16.00 -10.89
N ASP A 15 4.89 -14.83 -11.29
CA ASP A 15 5.58 -13.54 -11.15
C ASP A 15 4.68 -12.53 -10.44
N VAL A 16 5.14 -12.02 -9.31
CA VAL A 16 4.48 -10.99 -8.50
C VAL A 16 5.46 -9.87 -8.23
N ILE A 17 5.01 -8.64 -8.50
CA ILE A 17 5.72 -7.42 -8.10
C ILE A 17 4.96 -6.76 -6.96
N ILE A 18 5.65 -6.50 -5.85
CA ILE A 18 5.14 -5.72 -4.72
C ILE A 18 5.84 -4.36 -4.74
N THR A 19 5.04 -3.30 -4.80
CA THR A 19 5.50 -1.91 -4.79
C THR A 19 4.63 -1.06 -3.87
N ALA A 20 5.02 0.20 -3.67
CA ALA A 20 4.21 1.23 -3.02
C ALA A 20 3.89 2.34 -4.02
N ASP A 21 2.79 3.06 -3.76
CA ASP A 21 2.39 4.27 -4.47
C ASP A 21 3.34 5.46 -4.17
N HIS A 22 3.76 5.60 -2.92
CA HIS A 22 4.73 6.59 -2.48
C HIS A 22 5.51 6.15 -1.22
N GLY A 23 6.61 6.86 -0.95
CA GLY A 23 7.30 6.84 0.34
C GLY A 23 6.68 7.83 1.34
N ASN A 24 7.22 7.89 2.55
CA ASN A 24 6.73 8.75 3.61
C ASN A 24 7.88 9.29 4.47
N PRO A 25 8.37 10.52 4.22
CA PRO A 25 9.27 11.23 5.11
C PRO A 25 8.84 11.19 6.58
N PHE A 26 9.82 11.00 7.47
CA PHE A 26 9.68 10.97 8.92
C PHE A 26 10.46 12.11 9.61
N GLY A 27 10.76 13.18 8.89
CA GLY A 27 11.51 14.35 9.38
C GLY A 27 12.72 14.71 8.52
N GLU A 28 12.97 14.01 7.41
CA GLU A 28 13.99 14.38 6.43
C GLU A 28 13.76 15.82 5.97
N TYR A 29 14.77 16.68 6.11
CA TYR A 29 14.65 18.11 5.81
C TYR A 29 13.46 18.79 6.52
N THR A 30 13.10 18.33 7.72
CA THR A 30 11.93 18.77 8.51
C THR A 30 10.55 18.42 7.91
N ILE A 31 10.52 17.63 6.84
CA ILE A 31 9.29 17.22 6.14
C ILE A 31 8.76 15.91 6.72
N HIS A 32 7.44 15.85 6.91
CA HIS A 32 6.72 14.67 7.36
C HIS A 32 5.56 14.37 6.41
N GLY A 33 5.17 13.11 6.30
CA GLY A 33 4.09 12.69 5.40
C GLY A 33 4.55 12.70 3.94
N HIS A 34 3.61 12.82 3.02
CA HIS A 34 3.87 12.89 1.57
C HIS A 34 3.15 14.12 0.98
N PRO A 35 3.68 15.34 1.16
CA PRO A 35 3.08 16.53 0.59
C PRO A 35 2.91 16.44 -0.92
N GLU A 36 1.82 16.98 -1.45
CA GLU A 36 1.55 17.00 -2.88
C GLU A 36 2.71 17.68 -3.64
N GLY A 37 3.09 17.10 -4.79
CA GLY A 37 4.17 17.64 -5.62
C GLY A 37 5.58 17.48 -5.04
N MET A 38 5.76 16.75 -3.93
CA MET A 38 7.07 16.57 -3.30
C MET A 38 7.97 15.64 -4.14
N LEU A 39 9.04 16.19 -4.70
CA LEU A 39 9.97 15.46 -5.57
C LEU A 39 11.13 14.80 -4.83
N LEU A 40 11.15 14.84 -3.50
CA LEU A 40 12.23 14.28 -2.72
C LEU A 40 12.33 12.76 -2.90
N PRO A 41 13.55 12.19 -2.93
CA PRO A 41 13.74 10.75 -3.07
C PRO A 41 13.01 9.92 -2.01
N CYS A 42 12.88 10.41 -0.77
CA CYS A 42 12.16 9.73 0.30
C CYS A 42 10.63 9.63 0.08
N VAL A 43 10.07 10.40 -0.87
CA VAL A 43 8.67 10.27 -1.31
C VAL A 43 8.59 9.48 -2.61
N LYS A 44 9.53 9.65 -3.54
CA LYS A 44 9.43 9.07 -4.89
C LYS A 44 10.08 7.70 -5.08
N LYS A 45 11.04 7.33 -4.24
CA LYS A 45 11.67 6.01 -4.32
C LYS A 45 10.88 5.03 -3.48
N VAL A 46 10.29 4.05 -4.15
CA VAL A 46 9.47 2.99 -3.55
C VAL A 46 10.15 1.64 -3.72
N PRO A 47 9.87 0.65 -2.87
CA PRO A 47 10.39 -0.69 -3.06
C PRO A 47 9.87 -1.31 -4.36
N TRP A 48 10.71 -2.12 -4.99
CA TRP A 48 10.32 -3.02 -6.07
C TRP A 48 10.76 -4.42 -5.66
N VAL A 49 9.82 -5.23 -5.20
CA VAL A 49 10.10 -6.57 -4.68
C VAL A 49 9.49 -7.60 -5.62
N GLU A 50 10.34 -8.45 -6.17
CA GLU A 50 9.96 -9.59 -6.99
C GLU A 50 9.71 -10.82 -6.10
N SER A 51 8.66 -11.58 -6.40
CA SER A 51 8.26 -12.79 -5.69
C SER A 51 7.42 -13.69 -6.60
N ASP A 52 7.14 -14.91 -6.16
CA ASP A 52 6.04 -15.76 -6.63
C ASP A 52 4.90 -15.83 -5.61
N ALA A 53 3.74 -16.35 -6.00
CA ALA A 53 2.58 -16.60 -5.15
C ALA A 53 1.90 -17.94 -5.48
N VAL A 54 1.37 -18.58 -4.44
CA VAL A 54 0.65 -19.87 -4.54
C VAL A 54 -0.64 -19.78 -3.73
N ASP A 55 -1.77 -20.09 -4.37
CA ASP A 55 -3.07 -20.15 -3.73
C ASP A 55 -3.19 -21.42 -2.86
N LYS A 56 -3.07 -21.24 -1.53
CA LYS A 56 -3.26 -22.31 -0.54
C LYS A 56 -4.73 -22.50 -0.16
N LYS A 57 -5.65 -21.67 -0.66
CA LYS A 57 -7.08 -21.67 -0.31
C LYS A 57 -7.32 -21.60 1.19
N ALA A 58 -6.47 -20.85 1.89
CA ALA A 58 -6.45 -20.76 3.35
C ALA A 58 -7.32 -19.62 3.88
N PHE A 59 -7.73 -18.68 3.02
CA PHE A 59 -8.51 -17.51 3.39
C PHE A 59 -9.52 -17.17 2.31
N GLU A 60 -10.81 -17.11 2.69
CA GLU A 60 -11.89 -16.62 1.84
C GLU A 60 -12.31 -15.22 2.35
N PRO A 61 -12.21 -14.16 1.54
CA PRO A 61 -12.60 -12.81 1.97
C PRO A 61 -14.10 -12.71 2.24
N THR A 62 -14.48 -12.20 3.41
CA THR A 62 -15.87 -11.82 3.67
C THR A 62 -16.12 -10.39 3.15
N THR A 63 -16.86 -10.24 2.07
CA THR A 63 -17.22 -8.92 1.52
C THR A 63 -18.36 -8.28 2.32
N ASN A 64 -18.09 -7.85 3.55
CA ASN A 64 -18.94 -6.89 4.24
C ASN A 64 -18.50 -5.49 3.80
N HIS A 65 -18.92 -5.07 2.61
CA HIS A 65 -18.84 -3.67 2.22
C HIS A 65 -19.79 -2.88 3.10
N MET A 66 -19.31 -2.43 4.27
CA MET A 66 -19.98 -1.34 4.97
C MET A 66 -19.97 -0.15 4.01
N ASN A 67 -21.14 0.43 3.73
CA ASN A 67 -21.23 1.71 3.05
C ASN A 67 -20.42 2.71 3.89
N VAL A 68 -19.20 2.99 3.46
CA VAL A 68 -18.35 3.97 4.10
C VAL A 68 -18.94 5.32 3.70
N GLU A 69 -19.60 5.99 4.64
CA GLU A 69 -19.95 7.41 4.46
C GLU A 69 -18.70 8.18 4.01
N ASP A 70 -18.87 9.11 3.08
CA ASP A 70 -17.84 9.98 2.50
C ASP A 70 -17.01 10.71 3.58
N ASN A 71 -16.03 10.02 4.15
CA ASN A 71 -15.15 10.54 5.18
C ASN A 71 -13.96 11.23 4.50
N LYS A 72 -14.20 12.43 3.96
CA LYS A 72 -13.19 13.27 3.31
C LYS A 72 -11.90 13.42 4.14
N THR A 73 -12.02 13.40 5.46
CA THR A 73 -10.88 13.49 6.40
C THR A 73 -9.91 12.32 6.26
N LYS A 74 -10.39 11.10 5.99
CA LYS A 74 -9.51 9.90 5.88
C LYS A 74 -8.67 9.90 4.61
N ILE A 75 -9.15 10.53 3.55
CA ILE A 75 -8.45 10.63 2.26
C ILE A 75 -7.33 11.67 2.35
N GLN A 76 -7.57 12.78 3.07
CA GLN A 76 -6.57 13.80 3.37
C GLN A 76 -5.40 13.26 4.20
N ASP A 77 -5.67 12.37 5.17
CA ASP A 77 -4.62 11.72 5.97
C ASP A 77 -3.75 10.76 5.15
N LEU A 78 -4.27 10.27 4.01
CA LEU A 78 -3.52 9.53 2.99
C LEU A 78 -2.88 10.45 1.94
N GLY A 79 -2.96 11.77 2.12
CA GLY A 79 -2.32 12.77 1.27
C GLY A 79 -3.00 12.98 -0.07
N TYR A 80 -4.22 12.48 -0.22
CA TYR A 80 -5.09 12.76 -1.34
C TYR A 80 -5.99 13.95 -0.96
N VAL A 81 -5.94 15.03 -1.75
CA VAL A 81 -6.87 16.17 -1.66
C VAL A 81 -7.22 16.66 -3.05
#